data_AF-A0A7Z8Q9U7-F1
#
_entry.id   AF-A0A7Z8Q9U7-F1
#
_cell.length_a   1.000
_cell.length_b   1.000
_cell.length_c   1.000
_cell.angle_alpha   90.00
_cell.angle_beta   90.00
_cell.angle_gamma   90.00
#
_symmetry.space_group_name_H-M   'P 1'
#
loop_
_entity.id
_entity.type
_entity.pdbx_description
1 polymer ?
#
loop_
_entity_poly.entity_id
_entity_poly.type
_entity_poly.pdbx_seq_one_letter_code
_entity_poly.pdbx_strand_id
1 'polypeptide(L)'
;MFEKIEMTYSESAKVTVICDNARYYRSKLVKAYLENSSIELMFLPLLTPSNFNLIERYWKYFKKIVLYNNYYDTFQKFKQA
;
A
#
# COMPACT_ATOMS: atom_id res chain seq x y z
N MET A 1 4.60 -0.86 9.92
CA MET A 1 4.42 -1.19 8.48
C MET A 1 5.77 -1.24 7.78
N PHE A 2 6.51 -0.12 7.74
CA PHE A 2 7.84 -0.06 7.10
C PHE A 2 8.85 -1.05 7.70
N GLU A 3 8.91 -1.18 9.02
CA GLU A 3 9.73 -2.21 9.70
C GLU A 3 9.49 -3.63 9.14
N LYS A 4 8.22 -4.00 8.91
CA LYS A 4 7.88 -5.32 8.36
C LYS A 4 8.40 -5.50 6.93
N ILE A 5 8.37 -4.43 6.13
CA ILE A 5 8.91 -4.44 4.78
C ILE A 5 10.43 -4.61 4.84
N GLU A 6 11.13 -3.87 5.70
CA GLU A 6 12.58 -4.00 5.90
C GLU A 6 12.97 -5.39 6.39
N MET A 7 12.22 -5.97 7.32
CA MET A 7 12.44 -7.35 7.77
C MET A 7 12.22 -8.37 6.66
N THR A 8 11.25 -8.14 5.77
CA THR A 8 10.94 -9.05 4.66
C THR A 8 12.02 -8.99 3.58
N TYR A 9 12.62 -7.82 3.38
CA TYR A 9 13.64 -7.55 2.37
C TYR A 9 14.96 -7.15 3.02
N SER A 10 15.38 -7.84 4.09
CA SER A 10 16.54 -7.47 4.91
C SER A 10 17.88 -7.54 4.17
N GLU A 11 17.96 -8.34 3.11
CA GLU A 11 19.15 -8.47 2.25
C GLU A 11 19.20 -7.41 1.15
N SER A 12 18.12 -6.65 0.94
CA SER A 12 18.06 -5.62 -0.09
C SER A 12 18.70 -4.33 0.41
N ALA A 13 19.70 -3.83 -0.32
CA ALA A 13 20.34 -2.54 -0.01
C ALA A 13 19.36 -1.36 -0.07
N LYS A 14 18.30 -1.47 -0.89
CA LYS A 14 17.26 -0.45 -1.02
C LYS A 14 15.91 -1.08 -1.41
N VAL A 15 14.82 -0.57 -0.85
CA VAL A 15 13.45 -0.99 -1.16
C VAL A 15 12.62 0.20 -1.60
N THR A 16 12.25 0.27 -2.88
CA THR A 16 11.39 1.34 -3.39
C THR A 16 9.92 0.99 -3.19
N VAL A 17 9.20 1.81 -2.42
CA VAL A 17 7.76 1.66 -2.17
C VAL A 17 7.00 2.72 -2.97
N ILE A 18 6.15 2.26 -3.88
CA ILE A 18 5.29 3.13 -4.69
C ILE A 18 4.04 3.47 -3.89
N CYS A 19 3.76 4.76 -3.71
CA CYS A 19 2.61 5.22 -2.92
C CYS A 19 1.85 6.38 -3.59
N ASP A 20 0.60 6.55 -3.15
CA ASP A 20 -0.22 7.69 -3.55
C ASP A 20 0.23 8.97 -2.83
N ASN A 21 -0.41 10.10 -3.15
CA ASN A 21 -0.05 11.38 -2.57
C ASN A 21 -0.67 11.66 -1.19
N ALA A 22 -1.08 10.63 -0.45
CA ALA A 22 -1.70 10.80 0.84
C ALA A 22 -0.80 11.58 1.83
N ARG A 23 -1.41 12.50 2.60
CA ARG A 23 -0.67 13.46 3.43
C ARG A 23 0.17 12.80 4.53
N TYR A 24 -0.24 11.64 5.03
CA TYR A 24 0.46 10.95 6.13
C TYR A 24 1.86 10.46 5.73
N TYR A 25 2.10 10.13 4.46
CA TYR A 25 3.44 9.78 3.95
C TYR A 25 4.43 10.96 3.99
N ARG A 26 3.93 12.20 4.07
CA ARG A 26 4.75 13.42 4.18
C ARG A 26 4.87 13.96 5.60
N SER A 27 4.34 13.23 6.59
CA SER A 27 4.40 13.62 7.99
C SER A 27 5.84 13.65 8.51
N LYS A 28 6.09 14.45 9.55
CA LYS A 28 7.43 14.57 10.17
C LYS A 28 7.96 13.22 10.67
N LEU A 29 7.08 12.41 11.27
CA LEU A 29 7.44 11.09 11.78
C LEU A 29 7.87 10.14 10.67
N VAL A 30 7.13 10.12 9.55
CA VAL A 30 7.48 9.26 8.42
C VAL A 30 8.79 9.72 7.78
N LYS A 31 9.01 11.03 7.61
CA LYS A 31 10.28 11.55 7.10
C LYS A 31 11.46 11.17 8.00
N ALA A 32 11.35 11.37 9.31
CA ALA A 32 12.40 11.04 10.27
C ALA A 32 12.72 9.53 10.28
N TYR A 33 11.71 8.67 10.11
CA TYR A 33 11.93 7.22 9.98
C TYR A 33 12.72 6.90 8.70
N LEU A 34 12.34 7.50 7.57
CA LEU A 34 12.94 7.18 6.28
C LEU A 34 14.38 7.68 6.10
N GLU A 35 14.84 8.63 6.92
CA GLU A 35 16.22 9.14 6.89
C GLU A 35 17.27 8.06 7.13
N ASN A 36 16.96 7.05 7.96
CA ASN A 36 17.87 5.96 8.30
C ASN A 36 17.37 4.59 7.81
N SER A 37 16.33 4.57 6.98
CA SER A 37 15.68 3.37 6.47
C SER A 37 16.28 2.94 5.13
N SER A 38 16.22 1.65 4.81
CA SER A 38 16.51 1.17 3.44
C SER A 38 15.36 1.46 2.46
N ILE A 39 14.24 2.01 2.96
CA ILE A 39 13.04 2.29 2.17
C ILE A 39 13.12 3.66 1.52
N GLU A 40 12.77 3.70 0.23
CA GLU A 40 12.55 4.93 -0.53
C GLU A 40 11.10 5.00 -0.98
N LEU A 41 10.42 6.12 -0.66
CA LEU A 41 9.06 6.36 -1.14
C LEU A 41 9.08 7.01 -2.52
N MET A 42 8.51 6.32 -3.51
CA MET A 42 8.23 6.89 -4.83
C MET A 42 6.76 7.29 -4.91
N PHE A 43 6.51 8.60 -5.00
CA PHE A 43 5.15 9.14 -5.13
C PHE A 43 4.69 9.10 -6.59
N LEU A 44 3.45 8.67 -6.80
CA LEU A 44 2.82 8.75 -8.12
C LEU A 44 2.59 10.21 -8.55
N PRO A 45 2.71 10.54 -9.85
CA PRO A 45 2.40 11.87 -10.36
C PRO A 45 0.98 12.33 -10.00
N LEU A 46 0.78 13.63 -9.83
CA LEU A 46 -0.56 14.18 -9.65
C LEU A 46 -1.38 13.91 -10.92
N LEU A 47 -2.63 13.44 -10.75
CA LEU A 47 -3.54 13.10 -11.85
C LEU A 47 -3.13 11.89 -12.70
N THR A 48 -2.34 10.95 -12.18
CA THR A 48 -2.17 9.65 -12.86
C THR A 48 -3.53 8.99 -13.10
N PRO A 49 -3.88 8.58 -14.34
CA PRO A 49 -5.08 7.80 -14.56
C PRO A 49 -4.98 6.49 -13.75
N SER A 50 -6.12 6.01 -13.25
CA SER A 50 -6.26 4.86 -12.32
C SER A 50 -5.54 3.55 -12.73
N ASN A 51 -4.97 3.49 -13.93
CA ASN A 51 -4.25 2.35 -14.47
C ASN A 51 -2.75 2.29 -14.08
N PHE A 52 -2.18 3.36 -13.51
CA PHE A 52 -0.76 3.41 -13.10
C PHE A 52 -0.50 2.87 -11.69
N ASN A 53 -1.50 2.87 -10.82
CA ASN A 53 -1.36 2.27 -9.50
C ASN A 53 -1.82 0.80 -9.55
N LEU A 54 -0.88 -0.14 -9.44
CA LEU A 54 -1.17 -1.58 -9.53
C LEU A 54 -2.21 -2.04 -8.51
N ILE A 55 -2.28 -1.38 -7.34
CA ILE A 55 -3.28 -1.72 -6.30
C ILE A 55 -4.71 -1.48 -6.78
N GLU A 56 -4.97 -0.56 -7.72
CA GLU A 56 -6.31 -0.31 -8.25
C GLU A 56 -6.83 -1.50 -9.07
N ARG A 57 -5.93 -2.20 -9.77
CA ARG A 57 -6.29 -3.44 -10.47
C ARG A 57 -6.66 -4.54 -9.48
N TYR A 58 -5.87 -4.65 -8.40
CA TYR A 58 -6.18 -5.58 -7.31
C TYR A 58 -7.52 -5.24 -6.65
N TRP A 59 -7.81 -3.96 -6.37
CA TRP A 59 -9.10 -3.56 -5.81
C TRP A 59 -10.27 -3.89 -6.73
N LYS A 60 -10.13 -3.70 -8.05
CA LYS A 60 -11.16 -4.11 -9.02
C LYS A 60 -11.39 -5.62 -8.97
N TYR A 61 -10.31 -6.42 -8.91
CA TYR A 61 -10.40 -7.87 -8.80
C TYR A 61 -11.04 -8.30 -7.46
N PHE A 62 -10.58 -7.74 -6.35
CA PHE A 62 -11.14 -7.95 -5.02
C PHE A 62 -12.64 -7.66 -4.97
N LYS A 63 -13.08 -6.50 -5.48
CA LYS A 63 -14.51 -6.13 -5.53
C LYS A 63 -15.33 -7.14 -6.33
N LYS A 64 -14.77 -7.69 -7.42
CA LYS A 64 -15.43 -8.70 -8.24
C LYS A 64 -15.55 -10.05 -7.55
N ILE A 65 -14.53 -10.49 -6.83
CA ILE A 65 -14.49 -11.82 -6.22
C ILE A 65 -15.17 -11.83 -4.85
N VAL A 66 -14.87 -10.85 -4.02
CA VAL A 66 -15.28 -10.83 -2.61
C VAL A 66 -16.60 -10.07 -2.43
N LEU A 67 -16.77 -8.91 -3.07
CA LEU A 67 -17.93 -8.05 -2.80
C LEU A 67 -19.11 -8.21 -3.76
N TYR A 68 -18.92 -8.82 -4.93
CA TYR A 68 -19.97 -8.89 -5.94
C TYR A 68 -21.09 -9.84 -5.48
N ASN A 69 -22.28 -9.27 -5.23
CA ASN A 69 -23.48 -9.98 -4.79
C ASN A 69 -23.33 -10.77 -3.48
N ASN A 70 -22.34 -10.42 -2.65
CA ASN A 70 -22.08 -11.06 -1.36
C ASN A 70 -22.26 -10.05 -0.23
N TYR A 71 -23.03 -10.43 0.79
CA TYR A 71 -23.18 -9.67 2.04
C TYR A 71 -22.54 -10.44 3.19
N TYR A 72 -21.76 -9.73 4.00
CA TYR A 72 -21.15 -10.26 5.21
C TYR A 72 -21.74 -9.54 6.41
N ASP A 73 -22.45 -10.29 7.26
CA ASP A 73 -23.08 -9.78 8.49
C ASP A 73 -22.05 -9.41 9.58
N THR A 74 -20.83 -9.93 9.46
CA THR A 74 -19.74 -9.70 10.42
C THR A 74 -18.43 -9.42 9.71
N PHE A 75 -17.59 -8.61 10.33
CA PHE A 75 -16.25 -8.31 9.83
C PHE A 75 -15.37 -9.56 9.72
N GLN A 76 -15.54 -10.55 10.62
CA GLN A 76 -14.76 -11.79 10.57
C GLN A 76 -15.07 -12.61 9.32
N LYS A 77 -16.35 -12.75 8.94
CA LYS A 77 -16.73 -13.43 7.70
C LYS A 77 -16.20 -12.71 6.46
N PHE A 78 -16.24 -11.37 6.46
CA PHE A 78 -15.65 -10.58 5.39
C PHE A 78 -14.12 -10.78 5.28
N LYS A 79 -13.41 -10.81 6.41
CA LYS A 79 -11.95 -10.96 6.44
C LYS A 79 -11.46 -12.35 6.00
N GLN A 80 -12.31 -13.37 6.10
CA GLN A 80 -12.00 -14.75 5.72
C GLN A 80 -12.33 -15.08 4.25
N ALA A 81 -13.03 -14.19 3.54
CA ALA A 81 -13.39 -14.34 2.14
C ALA A 81 -12.23 -13.95 1.20
#